data_AF-A0A292Q3Y1-F1
#
_entry.id   AF-A0A292Q3Y1-F1
#
_cell.length_a   1.000
_cell.length_b   1.000
_cell.length_c   1.000
_cell.angle_alpha   90.00
_cell.angle_beta   90.00
_cell.angle_gamma   90.00
#
_symmetry.space_group_name_H-M   'P 1'
#
loop_
_entity.id
_entity.type
_entity.pdbx_description
1 polymer ?
#
loop_
_entity_poly.entity_id
_entity_poly.type
_entity_poly.pdbx_seq_one_letter_code
_entity_poly.pdbx_strand_id
1 'polypeptide(L)'
;MNRRALEGYEKFFGPDHPDTLMAVNTLSLMLRVQGRYAESEAMNRRALEGHEKCFGSDHPQTLRAINNLALILRDQGRYEESE
;
A
#
# COMPACT_ATOMS: atom_id res chain seq x y z
N MET A 1 11.25 -12.39 -1.77
CA MET A 1 11.92 -11.65 -0.67
C MET A 1 10.98 -10.71 0.06
N ASN A 2 10.23 -9.82 -0.60
CA ASN A 2 9.32 -8.87 0.07
C ASN A 2 8.23 -9.51 0.97
N ARG A 3 7.62 -10.64 0.58
CA ARG A 3 6.63 -11.32 1.44
C ARG A 3 7.23 -11.86 2.76
N ARG A 4 8.44 -12.43 2.70
CA ARG A 4 9.15 -12.91 3.90
C ARG A 4 9.56 -11.76 4.83
N ALA A 5 9.93 -10.60 4.27
CA ALA A 5 10.21 -9.40 5.07
C ALA A 5 8.93 -8.90 5.76
N LEU A 6 7.81 -8.86 5.03
CA LEU A 6 6.51 -8.48 5.59
C LEU A 6 6.09 -9.39 6.75
N GLU A 7 6.18 -10.72 6.61
CA GLU A 7 5.88 -11.66 7.69
C GLU A 7 6.75 -11.42 8.93
N GLY A 8 8.04 -11.09 8.73
CA GLY A 8 8.95 -10.73 9.81
C GLY A 8 8.53 -9.44 10.53
N TYR A 9 8.16 -8.41 9.78
CA TYR A 9 7.69 -7.14 10.33
C TYR A 9 6.36 -7.27 11.06
N GLU A 10 5.39 -8.00 10.49
CA GLU A 10 4.10 -8.27 11.15
C GLU A 10 4.29 -9.01 12.47
N LYS A 11 5.21 -9.98 12.51
CA LYS A 11 5.50 -10.73 13.74
C LYS A 11 6.17 -9.87 14.81
N PHE A 12 7.10 -9.00 14.42
CA PHE A 12 7.93 -8.26 15.37
C PHE A 12 7.28 -6.94 15.84
N PHE A 13 6.69 -6.20 14.90
CA PHE A 13 6.13 -4.87 15.16
C PHE A 13 4.59 -4.83 15.16
N GLY A 14 3.94 -5.84 14.59
CA GLY A 14 2.49 -5.85 14.39
C GLY A 14 2.06 -5.32 13.01
N PRO A 15 0.81 -5.58 12.61
CA PRO A 15 0.30 -5.31 11.26
C PRO A 15 0.18 -3.81 10.93
N ASP A 16 -0.02 -2.97 11.94
CA ASP A 16 -0.25 -1.53 11.79
C ASP A 16 0.98 -0.68 12.11
N HIS A 17 2.13 -1.31 12.38
CA HIS A 17 3.34 -0.54 12.63
C HIS A 17 3.81 0.16 11.34
N PRO A 18 4.31 1.40 11.41
CA PRO A 18 4.80 2.14 10.25
C PRO A 18 5.74 1.36 9.33
N ASP A 19 6.70 0.63 9.88
CA ASP A 19 7.64 -0.19 9.09
C ASP A 19 6.95 -1.37 8.38
N THR A 20 5.97 -1.99 9.03
CA THR A 20 5.14 -3.03 8.42
C THR A 20 4.33 -2.44 7.26
N LEU A 21 3.71 -1.28 7.46
CA LEU A 21 2.91 -0.60 6.43
C LEU A 21 3.77 -0.13 5.24
N MET A 22 5.02 0.31 5.49
CA MET A 22 5.99 0.56 4.42
C MET A 22 6.32 -0.71 3.62
N ALA A 23 6.47 -1.86 4.28
CA ALA A 23 6.68 -3.14 3.60
C ALA A 23 5.47 -3.56 2.77
N VAL A 24 4.25 -3.36 3.28
CA VAL A 24 2.99 -3.59 2.53
C VAL A 24 2.92 -2.69 1.29
N ASN A 25 3.18 -1.39 1.43
CA ASN A 25 3.18 -0.47 0.28
C ASN A 25 4.25 -0.85 -0.76
N THR A 26 5.43 -1.32 -0.31
CA THR A 26 6.48 -1.81 -1.22
C THR A 26 6.06 -3.07 -1.97
N LEU A 27 5.37 -3.99 -1.30
CA LEU A 27 4.81 -5.18 -1.94
C LEU A 27 3.73 -4.81 -2.98
N SER A 28 2.88 -3.83 -2.66
CA SER A 28 1.88 -3.29 -3.60
C SER A 28 2.55 -2.81 -4.90
N LEU A 29 3.56 -1.94 -4.82
CA LEU A 29 4.25 -1.45 -6.01
C LEU A 29 4.89 -2.57 -6.85
N MET A 30 5.45 -3.60 -6.21
CA MET A 30 6.00 -4.75 -6.91
C MET A 30 4.92 -5.57 -7.63
N LEU A 31 3.74 -5.73 -7.03
CA LEU A 31 2.60 -6.40 -7.66
C LEU A 31 2.10 -5.60 -8.86
N ARG A 32 2.07 -4.25 -8.78
CA ARG A 32 1.73 -3.38 -9.91
C ARG A 32 2.66 -3.60 -11.10
N VAL A 33 3.99 -3.62 -10.86
CA VAL A 33 4.99 -3.87 -11.91
C VAL A 33 4.84 -5.25 -12.55
N GLN A 34 4.31 -6.23 -11.82
CA GLN A 34 4.01 -7.58 -12.33
C GLN A 34 2.66 -7.66 -13.08
N GLY A 35 1.92 -6.56 -13.23
CA GLY A 35 0.58 -6.55 -13.82
C GLY A 35 -0.51 -7.13 -12.92
N ARG A 36 -0.21 -7.41 -11.64
CA ARG A 36 -1.14 -7.99 -10.66
C ARG A 36 -1.92 -6.88 -9.94
N TYR A 37 -2.69 -6.12 -10.70
CA TYR A 37 -3.28 -4.87 -10.22
C TYR A 37 -4.28 -5.04 -9.08
N ALA A 38 -5.12 -6.07 -9.10
CA ALA A 38 -6.11 -6.30 -8.03
C ALA A 38 -5.41 -6.60 -6.68
N GLU A 39 -4.36 -7.41 -6.69
CA GLU A 39 -3.57 -7.69 -5.48
C GLU A 39 -2.78 -6.46 -5.03
N SER A 40 -2.24 -5.69 -5.98
CA SER A 40 -1.56 -4.43 -5.71
C SER A 40 -2.48 -3.44 -4.99
N GLU A 41 -3.72 -3.30 -5.47
CA GLU A 41 -4.74 -2.42 -4.90
C GLU A 41 -5.11 -2.85 -3.48
N ALA A 42 -5.34 -4.14 -3.25
CA ALA A 42 -5.65 -4.67 -1.93
C ALA A 42 -4.54 -4.38 -0.90
N MET A 43 -3.28 -4.60 -1.30
CA MET A 43 -2.12 -4.27 -0.45
C MET A 43 -2.02 -2.75 -0.22
N ASN A 44 -2.23 -1.93 -1.26
CA ASN A 44 -2.14 -0.48 -1.14
C ASN A 44 -3.19 0.08 -0.16
N ARG A 45 -4.45 -0.36 -0.28
CA ARG A 45 -5.54 0.06 0.62
C ARG A 45 -5.27 -0.29 2.07
N ARG A 46 -4.73 -1.48 2.33
CA ARG A 46 -4.31 -1.86 3.68
C ARG A 46 -3.23 -0.91 4.23
N ALA A 47 -2.22 -0.57 3.43
CA ALA A 47 -1.18 0.37 3.85
C ALA A 47 -1.74 1.79 4.08
N LEU A 48 -2.66 2.22 3.22
CA LEU A 48 -3.34 3.52 3.33
C LEU A 48 -4.13 3.63 4.64
N GLU A 49 -4.98 2.65 4.94
CA GLU A 49 -5.78 2.64 6.17
C GLU A 49 -4.89 2.68 7.42
N GLY A 50 -3.78 1.92 7.42
CA GLY A 50 -2.83 1.97 8.52
C GLY A 50 -2.11 3.31 8.64
N HIS A 51 -1.68 3.91 7.51
CA HIS A 51 -1.03 5.23 7.52
C HIS A 51 -1.98 6.33 8.01
N GLU A 52 -3.25 6.29 7.61
CA GLU A 52 -4.29 7.21 8.12
C GLU A 52 -4.46 7.08 9.63
N LYS A 53 -4.53 5.85 10.16
CA LYS A 53 -4.64 5.61 11.61
C LYS A 53 -3.41 6.07 12.38
N CYS A 54 -2.20 5.83 11.86
CA CYS A 54 -0.96 6.16 12.56
C CYS A 54 -0.58 7.64 12.49
N PHE A 55 -0.86 8.29 11.35
CA PHE A 55 -0.30 9.61 11.05
C PHE A 55 -1.33 10.66 10.65
N GLY A 56 -2.57 10.27 10.33
CA GLY A 56 -3.59 11.14 9.76
C GLY A 56 -3.56 11.23 8.24
N SER A 57 -4.59 11.87 7.67
CA SER A 57 -4.82 11.99 6.22
C SER A 57 -3.73 12.78 5.49
N ASP A 58 -3.21 13.83 6.12
CA ASP A 58 -2.36 14.83 5.46
C ASP A 58 -0.87 14.49 5.55
N HIS A 59 -0.54 13.40 6.25
CA HIS A 59 0.84 12.99 6.41
C HIS A 59 1.44 12.54 5.07
N PRO A 60 2.72 12.87 4.76
CA PRO A 60 3.33 12.54 3.48
C PRO A 60 3.26 11.05 3.09
N GLN A 61 3.29 10.16 4.08
CA GLN A 61 3.15 8.72 3.84
C GLN A 61 1.74 8.31 3.43
N THR A 62 0.72 8.98 3.95
CA THR A 62 -0.68 8.77 3.60
C THR A 62 -0.94 9.29 2.19
N LEU A 63 -0.53 10.53 1.91
CA LEU A 63 -0.64 11.13 0.58
C LEU A 63 0.07 10.30 -0.50
N ARG A 64 1.25 9.74 -0.18
CA ARG A 64 1.97 8.83 -1.09
C ARG A 64 1.18 7.55 -1.37
N ALA A 65 0.51 6.98 -0.36
CA ALA A 65 -0.33 5.80 -0.53
C ALA A 65 -1.55 6.12 -1.41
N ILE A 66 -2.23 7.25 -1.20
CA ILE A 66 -3.33 7.74 -2.05
C ILE A 66 -2.89 7.86 -3.51
N ASN A 67 -1.77 8.54 -3.78
CA ASN A 67 -1.24 8.67 -5.13
C ASN A 67 -0.93 7.31 -5.77
N ASN A 68 -0.40 6.35 -5.00
CA ASN A 68 -0.16 5.00 -5.50
C ASN A 68 -1.45 4.27 -5.84
N LEU A 69 -2.51 4.43 -5.04
CA LEU A 69 -3.83 3.87 -5.31
C LEU A 69 -4.41 4.40 -6.62
N ALA A 70 -4.35 5.71 -6.86
CA ALA A 70 -4.80 6.34 -8.10
C ALA A 70 -4.07 5.75 -9.33
N LEU A 71 -2.75 5.58 -9.25
CA LEU A 71 -1.97 4.95 -10.32
C LEU A 71 -2.39 3.50 -10.56
N ILE A 72 -2.64 2.72 -9.50
CA ILE A 72 -3.08 1.32 -9.63
C ILE A 72 -4.47 1.24 -10.28
N LEU A 73 -5.40 2.12 -9.90
CA LEU A 73 -6.75 2.17 -10.48
C LEU A 73 -6.72 2.58 -11.95
N ARG A 74 -5.85 3.54 -12.30
CA ARG A 74 -5.60 3.92 -13.69
C ARG A 74 -5.05 2.75 -14.51
N ASP A 75 -4.11 1.99 -13.97
CA ASP A 75 -3.55 0.80 -14.64
C ASP A 75 -4.60 -0.32 -14.82
N GLN A 76 -5.69 -0.31 -14.03
CA GLN A 76 -6.87 -1.18 -14.22
C GLN A 76 -7.90 -0.60 -15.21
N GLY A 77 -7.72 0.62 -15.71
CA GLY A 77 -8.71 1.32 -16.54
C GLY A 77 -9.89 1.91 -15.75
N ARG A 78 -9.80 1.99 -14.41
CA ARG A 78 -10.83 2.55 -13.52
C ARG A 78 -10.57 4.03 -13.27
N TYR A 79 -10.66 4.83 -14.34
CA TYR A 79 -10.31 6.25 -14.32
C TYR A 79 -11.21 7.08 -13.38
N GLU A 80 -12.51 6.77 -13.33
CA GLU A 80 -13.49 7.45 -12.47
C GLU A 80 -13.17 7.32 -10.97
N GLU A 81 -12.46 6.25 -10.58
CA GLU A 81 -12.07 6.02 -9.19
C GLU A 81 -10.65 6.52 -8.88
N SER A 82 -9.94 7.04 -9.89
CA SER A 82 -8.57 7.54 -9.78
C SER A 82 -8.46 9.07 -9.68
N GLU A 83 -9.55 9.80 -9.96
CA GLU A 83 -9.69 11.25 -9.80
C GLU A 83 -10.06 11.65 -8.36
#